data_AF-A0A183KFE1-F1
#
_entry.id   AF-A0A183KFE1-F1
#
_cell.length_a   1.000
_cell.length_b   1.000
_cell.length_c   1.000
_cell.angle_alpha   90.00
_cell.angle_beta   90.00
_cell.angle_gamma   90.00
#
_symmetry.space_group_name_H-M   'P 1'
#
loop_
_entity.id
_entity.type
_entity.pdbx_description
1 polymer ?
#
loop_
_entity_poly.entity_id
_entity_poly.type
_entity_poly.pdbx_seq_one_letter_code
_entity_poly.pdbx_strand_id
1 'polypeptide(L)'
;MALNAESSLSHNTGVKTLYESDLEDENYSSVESYGIRERRRKLHTEAEQRRRNAIKRGFEGLLELVHPMKNESPSPSVRMSKSSILHKAIYMIERLGRQKHQKLSEVESLEKEVKALRILCLNYEKIVQNSPNYECRSVEPIPDDTKLEVFRVFFDAMFRSFDNYIVFNSFTDLSASVIKWVEESCKPEVSY
;
A
#
# COMPACT_ATOMS: atom_id res chain seq x y z
N MET A 1 -19.87 -29.48 18.68
CA MET A 1 -20.44 -28.29 19.35
C MET A 1 -20.63 -27.22 18.30
N ALA A 2 -21.88 -27.03 17.87
CA ALA A 2 -22.29 -26.01 16.91
C ALA A 2 -22.42 -24.66 17.65
N LEU A 3 -21.89 -23.59 17.05
CA LEU A 3 -22.24 -22.23 17.44
C LEU A 3 -22.76 -21.51 16.20
N ASN A 4 -24.09 -21.50 16.12
CA ASN A 4 -24.89 -20.63 15.27
C ASN A 4 -24.66 -19.17 15.68
N ALA A 5 -24.46 -18.30 14.70
CA ALA A 5 -24.59 -16.85 14.88
C ALA A 5 -25.57 -16.33 13.83
N GLU A 6 -26.86 -16.52 14.08
CA GLU A 6 -27.92 -15.77 13.42
C GLU A 6 -27.96 -14.36 14.06
N SER A 7 -27.50 -13.35 13.32
CA SER A 7 -27.69 -11.95 13.69
C SER A 7 -29.01 -11.46 13.10
N SER A 8 -30.08 -11.63 13.88
CA SER A 8 -31.39 -11.02 13.68
C SER A 8 -31.33 -9.53 14.01
N LEU A 9 -31.41 -8.67 12.99
CA LEU A 9 -31.48 -7.22 13.18
C LEU A 9 -32.94 -6.78 13.37
N SER A 10 -33.24 -6.43 14.62
CA SER A 10 -34.47 -5.82 15.10
C SER A 10 -34.64 -4.38 14.58
N HIS A 11 -35.86 -4.09 14.14
CA HIS A 11 -36.59 -2.82 14.15
C HIS A 11 -35.81 -1.48 14.12
N ASN A 12 -35.86 -0.81 12.97
CA ASN A 12 -35.73 0.64 12.93
C ASN A 12 -37.13 1.28 12.88
N THR A 13 -37.48 2.01 13.94
CA THR A 13 -38.70 2.81 14.05
C THR A 13 -38.39 4.26 13.70
N GLY A 14 -39.23 4.87 12.86
CA GLY A 14 -39.37 6.34 12.83
C GLY A 14 -38.91 7.05 11.56
N VAL A 15 -39.55 6.78 10.42
CA VAL A 15 -39.84 7.83 9.45
C VAL A 15 -41.35 8.02 9.46
N LYS A 16 -41.83 9.09 10.12
CA LYS A 16 -43.23 9.53 10.03
C LYS A 16 -43.46 10.08 8.62
N THR A 17 -43.77 9.22 7.67
CA THR A 17 -44.50 9.59 6.46
C THR A 17 -45.93 9.92 6.86
N LEU A 18 -46.16 11.16 7.27
CA LEU A 18 -47.50 11.75 7.34
C LEU A 18 -47.96 12.02 5.92
N TYR A 19 -48.55 11.03 5.27
CA TYR A 19 -49.56 11.17 4.21
C TYR A 19 -50.16 9.80 3.95
N GLU A 20 -50.90 9.29 4.93
CA GLU A 20 -51.87 8.23 4.68
C GLU A 20 -52.99 8.46 5.70
N SER A 21 -54.01 9.18 5.25
CA SER A 21 -55.28 9.30 5.98
C SER A 21 -56.37 9.37 4.91
N ASP A 22 -57.18 8.32 4.94
CA ASP A 22 -58.58 8.26 4.53
C ASP A 22 -58.84 7.94 3.05
N LEU A 23 -58.60 6.66 2.72
CA LEU A 23 -59.53 5.91 1.89
C LEU A 23 -60.79 5.62 2.72
N GLU A 24 -61.91 6.17 2.24
CA GLU A 24 -63.32 5.90 2.53
C GLU A 24 -64.09 7.20 2.81
N ASP A 25 -64.56 7.85 1.74
CA ASP A 25 -65.92 8.38 1.74
C ASP A 25 -66.47 8.51 0.32
N GLU A 26 -67.76 8.28 0.21
CA GLU A 26 -68.51 8.07 -1.00
C GLU A 26 -68.61 9.35 -1.87
N ASN A 27 -68.55 9.17 -3.20
CA ASN A 27 -69.30 10.00 -4.16
C ASN A 27 -69.06 11.55 -4.17
N TYR A 28 -67.81 12.03 -4.19
CA TYR A 28 -67.48 13.42 -4.56
C TYR A 28 -66.31 13.53 -5.57
N SER A 29 -66.47 12.92 -6.74
CA SER A 29 -65.48 12.94 -7.84
C SER A 29 -65.39 14.29 -8.61
N SER A 30 -66.19 15.31 -8.32
CA SER A 30 -66.40 16.40 -9.31
C SER A 30 -65.68 17.73 -9.08
N VAL A 31 -65.11 18.05 -7.90
CA VAL A 31 -64.52 19.39 -7.70
C VAL A 31 -63.19 19.36 -6.93
N GLU A 32 -62.22 18.61 -7.43
CA GLU A 32 -60.83 18.95 -7.08
C GLU A 32 -60.48 20.27 -7.78
N SER A 33 -60.63 21.38 -7.05
CA SER A 33 -60.35 22.73 -7.54
C SER A 33 -59.01 22.74 -8.28
N TYR A 34 -59.02 23.20 -9.53
CA TYR A 34 -57.89 23.18 -10.46
C TYR A 34 -56.57 23.63 -9.82
N GLY A 35 -56.62 24.60 -8.90
CA GLY A 35 -55.47 25.08 -8.14
C GLY A 35 -54.80 24.07 -7.19
N ILE A 36 -55.55 23.15 -6.58
CA ILE A 36 -55.00 22.08 -5.72
C ILE A 36 -54.27 21.05 -6.58
N ARG A 37 -54.87 20.65 -7.70
CA ARG A 37 -54.26 19.73 -8.67
C ARG A 37 -52.98 20.32 -9.28
N GLU A 38 -52.99 21.61 -9.60
CA GLU A 38 -51.81 22.30 -10.12
C GLU A 38 -50.70 22.44 -9.06
N ARG A 39 -51.05 22.76 -7.80
CA ARG A 39 -50.09 22.77 -6.69
C ARG A 39 -49.43 21.40 -6.50
N ARG A 40 -50.22 20.31 -6.51
CA ARG A 40 -49.71 18.94 -6.41
C ARG A 40 -48.75 18.61 -7.55
N ARG A 41 -49.10 18.98 -8.78
CA ARG A 41 -48.22 18.78 -9.96
C ARG A 41 -46.90 19.54 -9.79
N LYS A 42 -46.92 20.81 -9.38
CA LYS A 42 -45.71 21.63 -9.18
C LYS A 42 -44.78 21.02 -8.12
N LEU A 43 -45.31 20.65 -6.96
CA LEU A 43 -44.52 20.00 -5.90
C LEU A 43 -43.92 18.67 -6.35
N HIS A 44 -44.69 17.86 -7.09
CA HIS A 44 -44.20 16.60 -7.66
C HIS A 44 -43.05 16.84 -8.66
N THR A 45 -43.20 17.81 -9.56
CA THR A 45 -42.13 18.19 -10.51
C THR A 45 -40.89 18.70 -9.78
N GLU A 46 -41.04 19.50 -8.73
CA GLU A 46 -39.92 20.01 -7.94
C GLU A 46 -39.18 18.89 -7.20
N ALA A 47 -39.92 17.97 -6.57
CA ALA A 47 -39.35 16.80 -5.92
C ALA A 47 -38.58 15.91 -6.91
N GLU A 48 -39.15 15.67 -8.09
CA GLU A 48 -38.50 14.91 -9.16
C GLU A 48 -37.23 15.62 -9.66
N GLN A 49 -37.26 16.94 -9.82
CA GLN A 49 -36.10 17.71 -10.24
C GLN A 49 -34.98 17.65 -9.19
N ARG A 50 -35.31 17.76 -7.90
CA ARG A 50 -34.34 17.57 -6.80
C ARG A 50 -33.71 16.17 -6.85
N ARG A 51 -34.52 15.12 -7.06
CA ARG A 51 -34.01 13.74 -7.23
C ARG A 51 -33.04 13.64 -8.41
N ARG A 52 -33.41 14.20 -9.56
CA ARG A 52 -32.57 14.20 -10.78
C ARG A 52 -31.26 14.95 -10.57
N ASN A 53 -31.30 16.10 -9.92
CA ASN A 53 -30.11 16.89 -9.61
C ASN A 53 -29.17 16.14 -8.65
N ALA A 54 -29.71 15.43 -7.65
CA ALA A 54 -28.91 14.60 -6.76
C ALA A 54 -28.22 13.45 -7.52
N ILE A 55 -28.94 12.75 -8.41
CA ILE A 55 -28.37 11.71 -9.27
C ILE A 55 -27.28 12.28 -10.17
N LYS A 56 -27.50 13.46 -10.77
CA LYS A 56 -26.50 14.11 -11.64
C LYS A 56 -25.19 14.38 -10.89
N ARG A 57 -25.26 14.93 -9.67
CA ARG A 57 -24.08 15.14 -8.81
C ARG A 57 -23.38 13.82 -8.45
N GLY A 58 -24.15 12.76 -8.20
CA GLY A 58 -23.58 11.42 -7.96
C GLY A 58 -22.76 10.90 -9.14
N PHE A 59 -23.23 11.11 -10.38
CA PHE A 59 -22.47 10.76 -11.59
C PHE A 59 -21.21 11.63 -11.78
N GLU A 60 -21.28 12.93 -11.45
CA GLU A 60 -20.13 13.83 -11.48
C GLU A 60 -19.03 13.37 -10.51
N GLY A 61 -19.38 13.04 -9.26
CA GLY A 61 -18.43 12.51 -8.29
C GLY A 61 -17.89 11.11 -8.66
N LEU A 62 -18.74 10.24 -9.22
CA LEU A 62 -18.29 8.92 -9.68
C LEU A 62 -17.30 9.02 -10.85
N LEU A 63 -17.52 9.96 -11.77
CA LEU A 63 -16.61 10.19 -12.90
C LEU A 63 -15.21 10.59 -12.41
N GLU A 64 -15.12 11.46 -11.41
CA GLU A 64 -13.85 11.89 -10.81
C GLU A 64 -13.07 10.71 -10.22
N LEU A 65 -13.74 9.81 -9.48
CA LEU A 65 -13.11 8.63 -8.89
C LEU A 65 -12.61 7.63 -9.95
N VAL A 66 -13.40 7.45 -11.00
CA VAL A 66 -13.19 6.41 -12.03
C VAL A 66 -12.28 6.90 -13.17
N HIS A 67 -12.09 8.21 -13.28
CA HIS A 67 -11.16 8.85 -14.18
C HIS A 67 -10.44 9.99 -13.42
N PRO A 68 -9.53 9.66 -12.49
CA PRO A 68 -8.74 10.68 -11.81
C PRO A 68 -7.99 11.45 -12.90
N MET A 69 -8.20 12.76 -12.99
CA MET A 69 -7.39 13.60 -13.87
C MET A 69 -5.93 13.35 -13.48
N LYS A 70 -5.19 12.64 -14.32
CA LYS A 70 -3.73 12.64 -14.21
C LYS A 70 -3.30 14.08 -14.50
N ASN A 71 -2.36 14.59 -13.71
CA ASN A 71 -1.82 15.95 -13.74
C ASN A 71 -1.08 16.30 -15.05
N GLU A 72 -1.67 16.04 -16.20
CA GLU A 72 -1.10 16.33 -17.50
C GLU A 72 -2.08 17.19 -18.29
N SER A 73 -1.93 18.50 -18.07
CA SER A 73 -2.63 19.59 -18.78
C SER A 73 -4.16 19.64 -18.59
N PRO A 74 -4.79 20.81 -18.68
CA PRO A 74 -6.24 20.95 -18.59
C PRO A 74 -6.88 20.41 -19.88
N SER A 75 -6.93 19.08 -20.03
CA SER A 75 -7.71 18.46 -21.08
C SER A 75 -9.20 18.76 -20.84
N PRO A 76 -9.97 19.05 -21.91
CA PRO A 76 -11.36 19.45 -21.77
C PRO A 76 -12.12 18.34 -21.05
N SER A 77 -12.88 18.70 -20.02
CA SER A 77 -13.78 17.85 -19.24
C SER A 77 -14.09 16.53 -19.95
N VAL A 78 -13.50 15.42 -19.51
CA VAL A 78 -13.64 14.12 -20.16
C VAL A 78 -15.13 13.74 -20.13
N ARG A 79 -15.82 13.95 -21.26
CA ARG A 79 -17.26 13.66 -21.39
C ARG A 79 -17.44 12.16 -21.55
N MET A 80 -17.78 11.47 -20.47
CA MET A 80 -18.19 10.07 -20.48
C MET A 80 -19.71 9.93 -20.41
N SER A 81 -20.26 8.94 -21.12
CA SER A 81 -21.68 8.60 -20.99
C SER A 81 -21.98 8.01 -19.61
N LYS A 82 -23.21 8.16 -19.10
CA LYS A 82 -23.64 7.54 -17.83
C LYS A 82 -23.37 6.04 -17.82
N SER A 83 -23.66 5.36 -18.93
CA SER A 83 -23.37 3.93 -19.11
C SER A 83 -21.88 3.64 -18.97
N SER A 84 -21.02 4.40 -19.65
CA SER A 84 -19.56 4.22 -19.58
C SER A 84 -19.01 4.46 -18.16
N ILE A 85 -19.54 5.44 -17.43
CA ILE A 85 -19.16 5.71 -16.04
C ILE A 85 -19.47 4.50 -15.17
N LEU A 86 -20.68 3.93 -15.28
CA LEU A 86 -21.08 2.74 -14.50
C LEU A 86 -20.20 1.52 -14.82
N HIS A 87 -19.97 1.23 -16.10
CA HIS A 87 -19.12 0.10 -16.50
C HIS A 87 -17.69 0.24 -15.96
N LYS A 88 -17.12 1.44 -16.05
CA LYS A 88 -15.76 1.67 -15.58
C LYS A 88 -15.68 1.66 -14.05
N ALA A 89 -16.75 2.05 -13.35
CA ALA A 89 -16.88 1.90 -11.90
C ALA A 89 -16.90 0.42 -11.49
N ILE A 90 -17.70 -0.42 -12.16
CA ILE A 90 -17.75 -1.88 -11.91
C ILE A 90 -16.35 -2.48 -12.09
N TYR A 91 -15.72 -2.21 -13.25
CA TYR A 91 -14.37 -2.67 -13.52
C TYR A 91 -13.36 -2.23 -12.44
N MET A 92 -13.45 -0.98 -11.98
CA MET A 92 -12.57 -0.46 -10.95
C MET A 92 -12.77 -1.15 -9.61
N ILE A 93 -14.02 -1.38 -9.17
CA ILE A 93 -14.34 -2.11 -7.94
C ILE A 93 -13.75 -3.53 -8.00
N GLU A 94 -13.97 -4.24 -9.10
CA GLU A 94 -13.43 -5.60 -9.28
C GLU A 94 -11.89 -5.61 -9.27
N ARG A 95 -11.26 -4.66 -9.98
CA ARG A 95 -9.80 -4.53 -10.02
C ARG A 95 -9.23 -4.24 -8.62
N LEU A 96 -9.82 -3.29 -7.90
CA LEU A 96 -9.41 -2.96 -6.53
C LEU A 96 -9.64 -4.13 -5.58
N GLY A 97 -10.73 -4.89 -5.75
CA GLY A 97 -10.98 -6.12 -5.01
C GLY A 97 -9.87 -7.16 -5.21
N ARG A 98 -9.47 -7.41 -6.47
CA ARG A 98 -8.34 -8.30 -6.78
C ARG A 98 -7.01 -7.80 -6.17
N GLN A 99 -6.73 -6.50 -6.29
CA GLN A 99 -5.51 -5.90 -5.72
C GLN A 99 -5.47 -6.01 -4.19
N LYS A 100 -6.60 -5.74 -3.52
CA LYS A 100 -6.73 -5.91 -2.07
C LYS A 100 -6.48 -7.36 -1.67
N HIS A 101 -7.09 -8.32 -2.36
CA HIS A 101 -6.91 -9.74 -2.07
C HIS A 101 -5.44 -10.16 -2.24
N GLN A 102 -4.80 -9.76 -3.35
CA GLN A 102 -3.38 -10.03 -3.59
C GLN A 102 -2.50 -9.47 -2.47
N LYS A 103 -2.72 -8.21 -2.07
CA LYS A 103 -1.94 -7.57 -1.00
C LYS A 103 -2.14 -8.23 0.35
N LEU A 104 -3.35 -8.66 0.68
CA LEU A 104 -3.61 -9.41 1.93
C LEU A 104 -2.89 -10.77 1.93
N SER A 105 -2.89 -11.48 0.81
CA SER A 105 -2.17 -12.76 0.67
C SER A 105 -0.65 -12.57 0.77
N GLU A 106 -0.11 -11.50 0.21
CA GLU A 106 1.31 -11.15 0.31
C GLU A 106 1.71 -10.85 1.77
N VAL A 107 0.89 -10.09 2.50
CA VAL A 107 1.10 -9.83 3.94
C VAL A 107 1.12 -11.14 4.72
N GLU A 108 0.16 -12.04 4.52
CA GLU A 108 0.10 -13.32 5.23
C GLU A 108 1.34 -14.19 4.94
N SER A 109 1.83 -14.19 3.69
CA SER A 109 3.06 -14.89 3.31
C SER A 109 4.29 -14.31 4.02
N LEU A 110 4.44 -12.99 4.03
CA LEU A 110 5.55 -12.31 4.69
C LEU A 110 5.54 -12.53 6.20
N GLU A 111 4.37 -12.51 6.85
CA GLU A 111 4.24 -12.83 8.27
C GLU A 111 4.70 -14.26 8.59
N LYS A 112 4.35 -15.23 7.72
CA LYS A 112 4.82 -16.62 7.85
C LYS A 112 6.34 -16.71 7.70
N GLU A 113 6.91 -15.99 6.74
CA GLU A 113 8.36 -15.95 6.49
C GLU A 113 9.11 -15.34 7.67
N VAL A 114 8.67 -14.18 8.19
CA VAL A 114 9.27 -13.55 9.37
C VAL A 114 9.23 -14.49 10.57
N LYS A 115 8.11 -15.19 10.78
CA LYS A 115 7.99 -16.17 11.86
C LYS A 115 8.96 -17.34 11.69
N ALA A 116 9.10 -17.87 10.48
CA ALA A 116 10.04 -18.95 10.18
C ALA A 116 11.50 -18.52 10.41
N LEU A 117 11.88 -17.34 9.92
CA LEU A 117 13.20 -16.75 10.13
C LEU A 117 13.47 -16.53 11.62
N ARG A 118 12.50 -16.05 12.40
CA ARG A 118 12.65 -15.86 13.84
C ARG A 118 12.90 -17.20 14.56
N ILE A 119 12.17 -18.25 14.19
CA ILE A 119 12.40 -19.61 14.72
C ILE A 119 13.82 -20.09 14.37
N LEU A 120 14.26 -19.87 13.13
CA LEU A 120 15.60 -20.25 12.67
C LEU A 120 16.69 -19.53 13.47
N CYS A 121 16.58 -18.21 13.66
CA CYS A 121 17.50 -17.44 14.49
C CYS A 121 17.60 -17.99 15.91
N LEU A 122 16.45 -18.27 16.55
CA LEU A 122 16.39 -18.84 17.89
C LEU A 122 17.03 -20.23 17.97
N ASN A 123 16.90 -21.05 16.92
CA ASN A 123 17.54 -22.36 16.85
C ASN A 123 19.06 -22.24 16.74
N TYR A 124 19.57 -21.34 15.88
CA TYR A 124 21.01 -21.09 15.78
C TYR A 124 21.60 -20.53 17.08
N GLU A 125 20.89 -19.62 17.75
CA GLU A 125 21.30 -19.09 19.05
C GLU A 125 21.46 -20.21 20.09
N LYS A 126 20.51 -21.15 20.15
CA LYS A 126 20.60 -22.32 21.03
C LYS A 126 21.76 -23.25 20.68
N ILE A 127 22.01 -23.48 19.39
CA ILE A 127 23.14 -24.33 18.95
C ILE A 127 24.47 -23.70 19.37
N VAL A 128 24.60 -22.37 19.22
CA VAL A 128 25.78 -21.63 19.66
C VAL A 128 25.96 -21.74 21.18
N GLN A 129 24.88 -21.52 21.96
CA GLN A 129 24.89 -21.64 23.43
C GLN A 129 25.29 -23.02 23.95
N ASN A 130 24.89 -24.08 23.24
CA ASN A 130 25.16 -25.47 23.65
C ASN A 130 26.48 -26.03 23.09
N SER A 131 27.24 -25.25 22.31
CA SER A 131 28.51 -25.69 21.76
C SER A 131 29.57 -25.79 22.87
N PRO A 132 30.38 -26.85 22.96
CA PRO A 132 31.42 -26.98 23.99
C PRO A 132 32.52 -25.91 23.89
N ASN A 133 32.56 -25.12 22.81
CA ASN A 133 33.41 -23.93 22.65
C ASN A 133 32.71 -22.62 23.08
N TYR A 134 31.55 -22.67 23.75
CA TYR A 134 30.77 -21.52 24.23
C TYR A 134 31.38 -20.81 25.46
N GLU A 135 32.66 -21.04 25.75
CA GLU A 135 33.47 -20.07 26.51
C GLU A 135 34.02 -18.95 25.60
N CYS A 136 33.82 -19.02 24.29
CA CYS A 136 34.18 -17.92 23.39
C CYS A 136 33.02 -16.92 23.25
N ARG A 137 32.94 -16.05 24.27
CA ARG A 137 32.51 -14.64 24.20
C ARG A 137 31.06 -14.43 23.70
N SER A 138 30.17 -14.06 24.62
CA SER A 138 29.16 -13.05 24.33
C SER A 138 29.89 -11.89 23.65
N VAL A 139 29.79 -11.77 22.33
CA VAL A 139 30.39 -10.64 21.63
C VAL A 139 29.54 -9.45 22.04
N GLU A 140 29.91 -8.85 23.18
CA GLU A 140 29.69 -7.43 23.41
C GLU A 140 29.95 -6.75 22.07
N PRO A 141 29.00 -5.93 21.57
CA PRO A 141 29.19 -5.21 20.32
C PRO A 141 30.59 -4.60 20.34
N ILE A 142 31.46 -5.04 19.43
CA ILE A 142 32.84 -4.57 19.38
C ILE A 142 32.75 -3.03 19.31
N PRO A 143 33.33 -2.30 20.27
CA PRO A 143 33.28 -0.84 20.28
C PRO A 143 33.76 -0.31 18.93
N ASP A 144 33.11 0.73 18.41
CA ASP A 144 33.46 1.27 17.10
C ASP A 144 34.92 1.74 17.04
N ASP A 145 35.49 2.19 18.17
CA ASP A 145 36.92 2.50 18.31
C ASP A 145 37.82 1.31 17.98
N THR A 146 37.44 0.09 18.41
CA THR A 146 38.21 -1.12 18.10
C THR A 146 38.09 -1.50 16.63
N LYS A 147 36.90 -1.32 16.02
CA LYS A 147 36.74 -1.54 14.57
C LYS A 147 37.60 -0.55 13.78
N LEU A 148 37.56 0.72 14.16
CA LEU A 148 38.35 1.79 13.54
C LEU A 148 39.86 1.53 13.68
N GLU A 149 40.31 1.03 14.82
CA GLU A 149 41.72 0.68 15.00
C GLU A 149 42.14 -0.49 14.11
N VAL A 150 41.29 -1.51 13.94
CA VAL A 150 41.56 -2.60 12.99
C VAL A 150 41.62 -2.07 11.55
N PHE A 151 40.69 -1.21 11.15
CA PHE A 151 40.76 -0.55 9.85
C PHE A 151 42.05 0.27 9.70
N ARG A 152 42.44 1.03 10.72
CA ARG A 152 43.67 1.84 10.70
C ARG A 152 44.89 0.97 10.51
N VAL A 153 45.04 -0.11 11.29
CA VAL A 153 46.15 -1.06 11.17
C VAL A 153 46.18 -1.71 9.79
N PHE A 154 45.01 -2.08 9.25
CA PHE A 154 44.91 -2.65 7.92
C PHE A 154 45.33 -1.66 6.82
N PHE A 155 44.81 -0.43 6.86
CA PHE A 155 45.16 0.61 5.89
C PHE A 155 46.63 1.05 6.02
N ASP A 156 47.17 1.15 7.23
CA ASP A 156 48.59 1.45 7.46
C ASP A 156 49.49 0.35 6.87
N ALA A 157 49.11 -0.93 7.02
CA ALA A 157 49.83 -2.04 6.42
C ALA A 157 49.76 -2.01 4.88
N MET A 158 48.58 -1.76 4.32
CA MET A 158 48.38 -1.62 2.87
C MET A 158 49.19 -0.44 2.31
N PHE A 159 49.18 0.70 2.99
CA PHE A 159 49.90 1.90 2.57
C PHE A 159 51.40 1.70 2.63
N ARG A 160 51.93 1.08 3.69
CA ARG A 160 53.36 0.72 3.78
C ARG A 160 53.77 -0.27 2.70
N SER A 161 52.90 -1.24 2.39
CA SER A 161 53.15 -2.18 1.28
C SER A 161 53.25 -1.42 -0.04
N PHE A 162 52.31 -0.52 -0.31
CA PHE A 162 52.32 0.34 -1.50
C PHE A 162 53.61 1.18 -1.57
N ASP A 163 53.92 1.93 -0.53
CA ASP A 163 55.05 2.86 -0.49
C ASP A 163 56.41 2.16 -0.74
N ASN A 164 56.58 0.94 -0.22
CA ASN A 164 57.78 0.14 -0.46
C ASN A 164 57.83 -0.52 -1.86
N TYR A 165 56.68 -0.72 -2.50
CA TYR A 165 56.58 -1.47 -3.75
C TYR A 165 56.61 -0.58 -4.99
N ILE A 166 56.13 0.67 -4.89
CA ILE A 166 56.03 1.57 -6.03
C ILE A 166 57.38 2.17 -6.43
N VAL A 167 57.64 2.22 -7.74
CA VAL A 167 58.84 2.80 -8.32
C VAL A 167 58.50 4.07 -9.11
N PHE A 168 59.22 5.16 -8.85
CA PHE A 168 58.90 6.50 -9.38
C PHE A 168 59.83 6.99 -10.52
N ASN A 169 60.58 6.09 -11.15
CA ASN A 169 61.63 6.46 -12.12
C ASN A 169 61.09 6.97 -13.46
N SER A 170 59.88 6.54 -13.86
CA SER A 170 59.19 6.99 -15.07
C SER A 170 57.69 6.71 -14.97
N PHE A 171 56.86 7.33 -15.82
CA PHE A 171 55.43 7.04 -15.84
C PHE A 171 55.15 5.57 -16.19
N THR A 172 55.95 5.00 -17.09
CA THR A 172 55.85 3.58 -17.47
C THR A 172 56.12 2.67 -16.27
N ASP A 173 57.20 2.92 -15.53
CA ASP A 173 57.58 2.12 -14.35
C ASP A 173 56.59 2.29 -13.19
N LEU A 174 56.08 3.50 -12.99
CA LEU A 174 55.02 3.79 -12.03
C LEU A 174 53.75 3.00 -12.37
N SER A 175 53.29 3.07 -13.62
CA SER A 175 52.08 2.36 -14.05
C SER A 175 52.22 0.84 -13.92
N ALA A 176 53.39 0.29 -14.28
CA ALA A 176 53.66 -1.13 -14.18
C ALA A 176 53.76 -1.60 -12.72
N SER A 177 54.45 -0.84 -11.85
CA SER A 177 54.60 -1.19 -10.43
C SER A 177 53.28 -1.10 -9.66
N VAL A 178 52.42 -0.11 -9.95
CA VAL A 178 51.08 0.02 -9.34
C VAL A 178 50.19 -1.16 -9.72
N ILE A 179 50.12 -1.52 -11.01
CA ILE A 179 49.31 -2.66 -11.47
C ILE A 179 49.77 -3.96 -10.80
N LYS A 180 51.09 -4.17 -10.75
CA LYS A 180 51.68 -5.37 -10.15
C LYS A 180 51.42 -5.45 -8.64
N TRP A 181 51.51 -4.33 -7.92
CA TRP A 181 51.18 -4.28 -6.49
C TRP A 181 49.74 -4.66 -6.20
N VAL A 182 48.77 -4.13 -6.97
CA VAL A 182 47.35 -4.47 -6.82
C VAL A 182 47.13 -5.97 -7.03
N GLU A 183 47.72 -6.54 -8.08
CA GLU A 183 47.60 -7.95 -8.40
C GLU A 183 48.23 -8.87 -7.35
N GLU A 184 49.32 -8.47 -6.69
CA GLU A 184 50.02 -9.34 -5.72
C GLU A 184 49.56 -9.12 -4.28
N SER A 185 49.17 -7.89 -3.91
CA SER A 185 48.92 -7.49 -2.52
C SER A 185 47.45 -7.31 -2.16
N CYS A 186 46.53 -7.24 -3.15
CA CYS A 186 45.09 -7.03 -2.90
C CYS A 186 44.23 -8.28 -3.15
N LYS A 187 44.83 -9.48 -3.19
CA LYS A 187 44.08 -10.74 -3.36
C LYS A 187 43.59 -11.27 -2.02
N PRO A 188 42.30 -11.59 -1.87
CA PRO A 188 41.82 -12.27 -0.67
C PRO A 188 42.44 -13.68 -0.63
N GLU A 189 43.18 -13.99 0.43
CA GLU A 189 43.57 -15.39 0.69
C GLU A 189 42.30 -16.19 0.94
N VAL A 190 42.00 -17.12 0.02
CA VAL A 190 40.93 -18.09 0.21
C VAL A 190 41.46 -19.14 1.18
N SER A 191 41.32 -18.89 2.48
CA SER A 191 41.58 -19.89 3.50
C SER A 191 40.48 -20.97 3.41
N TYR A 192 40.85 -22.17 2.96
CA TYR A 192 40.02 -23.39 3.01
C TYR A 192 39.94 -23.96 4.43
#